data_AF-A0A4Q3B0U6-F1
#
_entry.id   AF-A0A4Q3B0U6-F1
#
_cell.length_a   1.000
_cell.length_b   1.000
_cell.length_c   1.000
_cell.angle_alpha   90.00
_cell.angle_beta   90.00
_cell.angle_gamma   90.00
#
_symmetry.space_group_name_H-M   'P 1'
#
loop_
_entity.id
_entity.type
_entity.pdbx_description
1 polymer ?
#
loop_
_entity_poly.entity_id
_entity_poly.type
_entity_poly.pdbx_seq_one_letter_code
_entity_poly.pdbx_strand_id
1 'polypeptide(L)'
;MTKIIRFFSICLACLCMAMPASAQHSAKEYLQKAEEMYGNVWSRYRVAKHPGLFLENYPSTKNDTITYMEGGGVKEKEVSFLWPFSGVFSATNVLIKFPALQSKYKRFLDTCVTGVEKYRDDKRSPVGYQAYPSIFEKSDRYYDDNGLVGID
;
A
#
# COMPACT_ATOMS: atom_id res chain seq x y z
N MET A 1 -74.18 2.49 6.29
CA MET A 1 -73.06 3.07 5.51
C MET A 1 -72.23 3.95 6.43
N THR A 2 -70.96 3.59 6.61
CA THR A 2 -69.79 4.45 6.98
C THR A 2 -69.99 5.44 8.14
N LYS A 3 -69.35 5.27 9.31
CA LYS A 3 -67.91 5.49 9.52
C LYS A 3 -67.43 4.77 10.79
N ILE A 4 -66.81 3.60 10.60
CA ILE A 4 -65.83 3.02 11.52
C ILE A 4 -64.47 3.65 11.15
N ILE A 5 -63.51 3.62 12.09
CA ILE A 5 -62.09 4.00 11.96
C ILE A 5 -61.82 5.44 12.42
N ARG A 6 -61.44 5.57 13.70
CA ARG A 6 -60.45 6.55 14.20
C ARG A 6 -60.28 6.30 15.70
N PHE A 7 -59.50 5.30 16.09
CA PHE A 7 -58.80 5.24 17.39
C PHE A 7 -57.87 4.02 17.37
N PHE A 8 -56.95 4.01 16.41
CA PHE A 8 -55.86 3.03 16.39
C PHE A 8 -54.64 3.67 15.73
N SER A 9 -54.08 4.68 16.38
CA SER A 9 -52.77 5.20 16.05
C SER A 9 -52.30 6.07 17.20
N ILE A 10 -51.00 5.98 17.48
CA ILE A 10 -50.26 6.78 18.47
C ILE A 10 -50.25 6.17 19.89
N CYS A 11 -49.69 4.97 19.98
CA CYS A 11 -48.87 4.58 21.13
C CYS A 11 -47.75 3.65 20.62
N LEU A 12 -46.88 4.20 19.77
CA LEU A 12 -45.58 3.61 19.41
C LEU A 12 -44.49 4.68 19.62
N ALA A 13 -44.55 5.33 20.78
CA ALA A 13 -43.44 6.11 21.31
C ALA A 13 -42.62 5.18 22.21
N CYS A 14 -41.29 5.30 22.16
CA CYS A 14 -40.32 4.64 23.05
C CYS A 14 -39.80 3.25 22.63
N LEU A 15 -39.42 3.07 21.37
CA LEU A 15 -38.37 2.09 21.03
C LEU A 15 -37.41 2.63 19.96
N CYS A 16 -36.98 3.89 20.08
CA CYS A 16 -35.71 4.31 19.48
C CYS A 16 -34.61 3.77 20.39
N MET A 17 -34.22 2.50 20.19
CA MET A 17 -32.93 2.03 20.70
C MET A 17 -31.89 3.03 20.24
N ALA A 18 -31.19 3.66 21.18
CA ALA A 18 -29.98 4.41 20.90
C ALA A 18 -29.03 3.43 20.22
N MET A 19 -28.95 3.50 18.88
CA MET A 19 -27.85 2.87 18.18
C MET A 19 -26.59 3.50 18.75
N PRO A 20 -25.63 2.72 19.29
CA PRO A 20 -24.36 3.31 19.66
C PRO A 20 -23.85 3.96 18.39
N ALA A 21 -23.73 5.30 18.40
CA ALA A 21 -23.01 6.01 17.37
C ALA A 21 -21.65 5.31 17.29
N SER A 22 -21.34 4.69 16.15
CA SER A 22 -20.02 4.09 15.96
C SER A 22 -19.00 5.15 16.35
N ALA A 23 -18.15 4.87 17.34
CA ALA A 23 -17.14 5.82 17.75
C ALA A 23 -16.27 6.11 16.52
N GLN A 24 -16.46 7.28 15.92
CA GLN A 24 -15.72 7.66 14.73
C GLN A 24 -14.27 7.87 15.17
N HIS A 25 -13.40 6.94 14.77
CA HIS A 25 -11.97 7.05 15.03
C HIS A 25 -11.45 8.42 14.54
N SER A 26 -10.63 9.06 15.38
CA SER A 26 -10.09 10.38 15.04
C SER A 26 -9.04 10.28 13.92
N ALA A 27 -8.87 11.34 13.13
CA ALA A 27 -7.79 11.41 12.14
C ALA A 27 -6.40 11.17 12.77
N LYS A 28 -6.21 11.60 14.01
CA LYS A 28 -4.99 11.35 14.79
C LYS A 28 -4.76 9.85 15.03
N GLU A 29 -5.81 9.11 15.34
CA GLU A 29 -5.72 7.67 15.57
C GLU A 29 -5.35 6.91 14.29
N TYR A 30 -5.95 7.27 13.15
CA TYR A 30 -5.58 6.66 11.86
C TYR A 30 -4.16 7.00 11.43
N LEU A 31 -3.70 8.23 11.69
CA LEU A 31 -2.30 8.59 11.44
C LEU A 31 -1.35 7.74 12.29
N GLN A 32 -1.65 7.53 13.57
CA GLN A 32 -0.86 6.66 14.44
C GLN A 32 -0.81 5.23 13.91
N LYS A 33 -1.95 4.67 13.49
CA LYS A 33 -2.03 3.33 12.88
C LYS A 33 -1.22 3.25 11.57
N ALA A 34 -1.26 4.30 10.75
CA ALA A 34 -0.50 4.36 9.51
C ALA A 34 1.02 4.38 9.78
N GLU A 35 1.48 5.17 10.76
CA GLU A 35 2.89 5.20 11.16
C GLU A 35 3.36 3.86 11.75
N GLU A 36 2.52 3.21 12.56
CA GLU A 36 2.82 1.89 13.14
C GLU A 36 2.92 0.82 12.06
N MET A 37 1.94 0.75 11.16
CA MET A 37 1.95 -0.19 10.04
C MET A 37 3.18 0.05 9.14
N TYR A 38 3.46 1.31 8.80
CA TYR A 38 4.64 1.67 8.03
C TYR A 38 5.94 1.25 8.71
N GLY A 39 6.08 1.51 10.02
CA GLY A 39 7.25 1.10 10.80
C GLY A 39 7.44 -0.42 10.83
N ASN A 40 6.34 -1.18 10.94
CA ASN A 40 6.37 -2.64 10.88
C ASN A 40 6.82 -3.15 9.50
N VAL A 41 6.25 -2.63 8.41
CA VAL A 41 6.68 -2.98 7.04
C VAL A 41 8.15 -2.61 6.84
N TRP A 42 8.54 -1.38 7.20
CA TRP A 42 9.90 -0.89 7.05
C TRP A 42 10.92 -1.73 7.81
N SER A 43 10.63 -2.14 9.04
CA SER A 43 11.58 -2.93 9.84
C SER A 43 11.68 -4.39 9.39
N ARG A 44 10.58 -4.99 8.94
CA ARG A 44 10.47 -6.43 8.66
C ARG A 44 10.85 -6.79 7.23
N TYR A 45 10.53 -5.94 6.27
CA TYR A 45 10.69 -6.26 4.85
C TYR A 45 12.01 -5.77 4.26
N ARG A 46 12.79 -4.94 4.96
CA ARG A 46 14.04 -4.40 4.42
C ARG A 46 15.08 -5.48 4.15
N VAL A 47 15.70 -5.42 2.97
CA VAL A 47 16.76 -6.35 2.59
C VAL A 47 18.12 -5.71 2.88
N ALA A 48 18.77 -6.14 3.96
CA ALA A 48 20.03 -5.54 4.44
C ALA A 48 21.15 -5.53 3.38
N LYS A 49 21.24 -6.58 2.55
CA LYS A 49 22.21 -6.67 1.46
C LYS A 49 21.94 -5.71 0.30
N HIS A 50 20.70 -5.23 0.18
CA HIS A 50 20.24 -4.38 -0.92
C HIS A 50 19.56 -3.12 -0.38
N PRO A 51 20.33 -2.11 0.08
CA PRO A 51 19.77 -0.88 0.61
C PRO A 51 18.81 -0.24 -0.39
N GLY A 52 17.59 0.08 0.06
CA GLY A 52 16.53 0.63 -0.79
C GLY A 52 15.47 -0.41 -1.19
N LEU A 53 15.77 -1.71 -1.07
CA LEU A 53 14.89 -2.79 -1.53
C LEU A 53 14.23 -3.55 -0.38
N PHE A 54 13.10 -4.19 -0.71
CA PHE A 54 12.21 -4.86 0.23
C PHE A 54 12.00 -6.32 -0.18
N LEU A 55 11.58 -7.17 0.75
CA LEU A 55 11.15 -8.54 0.50
C LEU A 55 9.76 -8.54 -0.14
N GLU A 56 9.44 -9.61 -0.87
CA GLU A 56 8.09 -9.84 -1.38
C GLU A 56 7.13 -10.18 -0.23
N ASN A 57 7.52 -11.14 0.62
CA ASN A 57 6.71 -11.64 1.74
C ASN A 57 7.46 -11.52 3.07
N TYR A 58 6.71 -11.54 4.18
CA TYR A 58 7.26 -11.66 5.52
C TYR A 58 6.50 -12.70 6.36
N PRO A 59 7.21 -13.67 6.99
CA PRO A 59 8.62 -13.98 6.77
C PRO A 59 8.83 -14.51 5.34
N SER A 60 9.93 -14.12 4.70
CA SER A 60 10.28 -14.65 3.39
C SER A 60 10.81 -16.07 3.52
N THR A 61 10.19 -17.01 2.79
CA THR A 61 10.68 -18.40 2.69
C THR A 61 11.37 -18.66 1.36
N LYS A 62 11.23 -17.74 0.38
CA LYS A 62 11.68 -17.88 -1.01
C LYS A 62 11.10 -19.09 -1.75
N ASN A 63 10.08 -19.72 -1.18
CA ASN A 63 9.40 -20.88 -1.75
C ASN A 63 8.04 -20.52 -2.35
N ASP A 64 7.57 -19.32 -2.07
CA ASP A 64 6.28 -18.82 -2.56
C ASP A 64 6.29 -18.69 -4.08
N THR A 65 5.08 -18.80 -4.64
CA THR A 65 4.86 -18.70 -6.08
C THR A 65 4.06 -17.42 -6.36
N ILE A 66 4.67 -16.56 -7.15
CA ILE A 66 4.15 -15.28 -7.61
C ILE A 66 3.28 -15.52 -8.83
N THR A 67 2.01 -15.14 -8.70
CA THR A 67 0.94 -15.47 -9.66
C THR A 67 0.47 -14.27 -10.48
N TYR A 68 0.90 -13.05 -10.15
CA TYR A 68 0.49 -11.82 -10.85
C TYR A 68 1.39 -11.46 -12.04
N MET A 69 2.47 -12.21 -12.27
CA MET A 69 3.32 -12.03 -13.45
C MET A 69 2.65 -12.64 -14.69
N GLU A 70 2.98 -12.12 -15.87
CA GLU A 70 2.56 -12.71 -17.15
C GLU A 70 3.03 -14.18 -17.24
N GLY A 71 2.12 -15.09 -17.57
CA GLY A 71 2.37 -16.54 -17.54
C GLY A 71 2.37 -17.18 -16.14
N GLY A 72 2.42 -16.39 -15.07
CA GLY A 72 2.36 -16.85 -13.68
C GLY A 72 3.52 -17.77 -13.26
N GLY A 73 3.44 -18.33 -12.06
CA GLY A 73 4.35 -19.40 -11.62
C GLY A 73 5.78 -18.97 -11.30
N VAL A 74 6.05 -17.66 -11.22
CA VAL A 74 7.38 -17.13 -10.90
C VAL A 74 7.69 -17.40 -9.43
N LYS A 75 8.92 -17.81 -9.08
CA LYS A 75 9.28 -18.01 -7.68
C LYS A 75 9.61 -16.69 -6.99
N GLU A 76 9.30 -16.61 -5.69
CA GLU A 76 9.76 -15.51 -4.83
C GLU A 76 11.27 -15.32 -4.98
N LYS A 77 11.70 -14.06 -5.10
CA LYS A 77 13.09 -13.69 -5.41
C LYS A 77 13.79 -13.07 -4.19
N GLU A 78 15.02 -12.58 -4.38
CA GLU A 78 15.82 -12.01 -3.29
C GLU A 78 15.24 -10.70 -2.72
N VAL A 79 14.52 -9.98 -3.56
CA VAL A 79 13.78 -8.75 -3.26
C VAL A 79 12.41 -8.85 -3.92
N SER A 80 11.52 -7.91 -3.62
CA SER A 80 10.19 -7.83 -4.18
C SER A 80 10.19 -7.41 -5.66
N PHE A 81 9.08 -7.64 -6.32
CA PHE A 81 8.80 -6.99 -7.60
C PHE A 81 8.40 -5.52 -7.39
N LEU A 82 8.31 -4.77 -8.49
CA LEU A 82 8.04 -3.34 -8.48
C LEU A 82 6.65 -3.01 -7.91
N TRP A 83 5.62 -3.74 -8.31
CA TRP A 83 4.25 -3.50 -7.85
C TRP A 83 4.08 -3.50 -6.32
N PRO A 84 4.50 -4.52 -5.55
CA PRO A 84 4.41 -4.46 -4.08
C PRO A 84 5.32 -3.38 -3.47
N PHE A 85 6.48 -3.10 -4.08
CA PHE A 85 7.35 -2.04 -3.61
C PHE A 85 6.74 -0.64 -3.81
N SER A 86 6.02 -0.41 -4.91
CA SER A 86 5.36 0.89 -5.15
C SER A 86 4.40 1.23 -4.01
N GLY A 87 3.73 0.25 -3.40
CA GLY A 87 2.90 0.48 -2.20
C GLY A 87 3.66 1.11 -1.02
N VAL A 88 4.92 0.73 -0.79
CA VAL A 88 5.77 1.36 0.23
C VAL A 88 6.15 2.77 -0.19
N PHE A 89 6.42 2.98 -1.47
CA PHE A 89 6.76 4.30 -2.02
C PHE A 89 5.59 5.27 -1.90
N SER A 90 4.38 4.88 -2.34
CA SER A 90 3.14 5.64 -2.14
C SER A 90 2.89 5.96 -0.68
N ALA A 91 3.02 4.98 0.23
CA ALA A 91 2.82 5.20 1.66
C ALA A 91 3.80 6.25 2.21
N THR A 92 5.06 6.22 1.75
CA THR A 92 6.08 7.21 2.11
C THR A 92 5.69 8.61 1.64
N ASN A 93 5.25 8.73 0.38
CA ASN A 93 4.80 9.98 -0.23
C ASN A 93 3.52 10.55 0.43
N VAL A 94 2.64 9.71 0.96
CA VAL A 94 1.49 10.17 1.74
C VAL A 94 1.92 10.65 3.13
N LEU A 95 2.74 9.88 3.84
CA LEU A 95 3.15 10.22 5.21
C LEU A 95 4.00 11.50 5.28
N ILE A 96 4.85 11.74 4.28
CA ILE A 96 5.66 12.97 4.24
C ILE A 96 4.84 14.24 4.03
N LYS A 97 3.62 14.14 3.47
CA LYS A 97 2.71 15.29 3.27
C LYS A 97 2.14 15.83 4.59
N PHE A 98 2.24 15.10 5.70
CA PHE A 98 1.87 15.60 7.02
C PHE A 98 2.97 16.51 7.56
N PRO A 99 2.70 17.80 7.87
CA PRO A 99 3.75 18.73 8.28
C PRO A 99 4.57 18.26 9.49
N ALA A 100 3.93 17.64 10.47
CA ALA A 100 4.59 17.11 11.66
C ALA A 100 5.53 15.91 11.37
N LEU A 101 5.35 15.24 10.22
CA LEU A 101 6.07 14.03 9.84
C LEU A 101 7.11 14.29 8.74
N GLN A 102 7.05 15.43 8.05
CA GLN A 102 7.89 15.73 6.89
C GLN A 102 9.39 15.48 7.15
N SER A 103 9.94 16.02 8.24
CA SER A 103 11.36 15.84 8.59
C SER A 103 11.71 14.37 8.89
N LYS A 104 10.78 13.63 9.52
CA LYS A 104 10.98 12.21 9.84
C LYS A 104 10.99 11.37 8.56
N TYR A 105 10.03 11.60 7.65
CA TYR A 105 9.82 10.77 6.47
C TYR A 105 10.73 11.11 5.28
N LYS A 106 11.40 12.27 5.28
CA LYS A 106 12.34 12.63 4.21
C LYS A 106 13.41 11.56 3.95
N ARG A 107 14.07 11.04 5.00
CA ARG A 107 15.09 9.97 4.84
C ARG A 107 14.52 8.68 4.26
N PHE A 108 13.25 8.39 4.53
CA PHE A 108 12.57 7.22 4.00
C PHE A 108 12.26 7.42 2.52
N LEU A 109 11.81 8.62 2.15
CA LEU A 109 11.58 9.00 0.76
C LEU A 109 12.87 8.89 -0.05
N ASP A 110 13.97 9.50 0.41
CA ASP A 110 15.27 9.44 -0.26
C ASP A 110 15.72 7.97 -0.47
N THR A 111 15.44 7.09 0.50
CA THR A 111 15.73 5.65 0.42
C THR A 111 14.83 4.92 -0.58
N CYS A 112 13.53 5.23 -0.63
CA CYS A 112 12.59 4.64 -1.57
C CYS A 112 12.90 5.05 -3.01
N VAL A 113 13.19 6.34 -3.25
CA VAL A 113 13.61 6.85 -4.57
C VAL A 113 14.84 6.09 -5.07
N THR A 114 15.87 5.98 -4.22
CA THR A 114 17.09 5.21 -4.54
C THR A 114 16.78 3.73 -4.83
N GLY A 115 15.77 3.16 -4.18
CA GLY A 115 15.29 1.81 -4.44
C GLY A 115 14.58 1.68 -5.79
N VAL A 116 13.62 2.56 -6.09
CA VAL A 116 12.80 2.54 -7.31
C VAL A 116 13.67 2.73 -8.55
N GLU A 117 14.67 3.59 -8.48
CA GLU A 117 15.65 3.79 -9.56
C GLU A 117 16.39 2.49 -9.95
N LYS A 118 16.49 1.49 -9.06
CA LYS A 118 17.09 0.19 -9.42
C LYS A 118 16.20 -0.64 -10.34
N TYR A 119 14.92 -0.32 -10.47
CA TYR A 119 13.99 -0.95 -11.42
C TYR A 119 14.01 -0.24 -12.77
N ARG A 120 14.66 0.92 -12.89
CA ARG A 120 14.79 1.65 -14.14
C ARG A 120 15.58 0.83 -15.15
N ASP A 121 14.99 0.68 -16.33
CA ASP A 121 15.56 0.01 -17.49
C ASP A 121 15.65 1.00 -18.65
N ASP A 122 16.88 1.41 -18.92
CA ASP A 122 17.26 2.25 -20.05
C ASP A 122 17.92 1.48 -21.20
N LYS A 123 17.97 0.14 -21.11
CA LYS A 123 18.49 -0.70 -22.20
C LYS A 123 17.45 -0.88 -23.31
N ARG A 124 16.16 -0.76 -22.99
CA ARG A 124 15.04 -0.78 -23.95
C ARG A 124 14.47 0.63 -24.18
N SER A 125 13.95 0.87 -25.38
CA SER A 125 13.25 2.12 -25.73
C SER A 125 11.74 1.87 -25.91
N PRO A 126 10.84 2.73 -25.40
CA PRO A 126 11.12 3.88 -24.53
C PRO A 126 11.67 3.42 -23.17
N VAL A 127 12.39 4.28 -22.45
CA VAL A 127 12.88 4.02 -21.08
C VAL A 127 11.68 3.84 -20.16
N GLY A 128 11.79 2.92 -19.20
CA GLY A 128 10.77 2.74 -18.17
C GLY A 128 11.28 1.87 -17.04
N TYR A 129 10.42 1.57 -16.08
CA TYR A 129 10.69 0.64 -15.00
C TYR A 129 10.23 -0.76 -15.38
N GLN A 130 11.06 -1.76 -15.10
CA GLN A 130 10.71 -3.17 -15.26
C GLN A 130 10.30 -3.79 -13.93
N ALA A 131 9.59 -4.91 -13.97
CA ALA A 131 8.98 -5.52 -12.79
C ALA A 131 9.99 -5.99 -11.73
N TYR A 132 11.26 -6.19 -12.10
CA TYR A 132 12.33 -6.63 -11.20
C TYR A 132 13.60 -5.79 -11.38
N PRO A 133 14.46 -5.56 -10.36
CA PRO A 133 15.57 -4.63 -10.51
C PRO A 133 16.55 -5.02 -11.63
N SER A 134 16.96 -4.03 -12.42
CA SER A 134 17.76 -4.21 -13.65
C SER A 134 19.19 -4.69 -13.39
N ILE A 135 19.65 -4.59 -12.15
CA ILE A 135 20.94 -5.15 -11.69
C ILE A 135 20.91 -6.68 -11.58
N PHE A 136 19.75 -7.30 -11.40
CA PHE A 136 19.64 -8.76 -11.24
C PHE A 136 19.38 -9.45 -12.57
N GLU A 137 18.39 -8.98 -13.32
CA GLU A 137 18.02 -9.59 -14.60
C GLU A 137 17.21 -8.64 -15.48
N LYS A 138 17.03 -9.01 -16.74
CA LYS A 138 16.04 -8.41 -17.61
C LYS A 138 14.67 -9.00 -17.25
N SER A 139 13.70 -8.14 -16.98
CA SER A 139 12.33 -8.54 -16.65
C SER A 139 11.31 -7.84 -17.56
N ASP A 140 10.07 -8.32 -17.55
CA ASP A 140 8.96 -7.67 -18.23
C ASP A 140 8.68 -6.27 -17.69
N ARG A 141 8.01 -5.46 -18.50
CA ARG A 141 7.60 -4.09 -18.15
C ARG A 141 6.09 -4.00 -18.28
N TYR A 142 5.46 -3.48 -17.24
CA TYR A 142 4.02 -3.29 -17.18
C TYR A 142 3.72 -1.78 -17.21
N TYR A 143 2.77 -1.37 -18.05
CA TYR A 143 2.44 0.05 -18.21
C TYR A 143 1.80 0.65 -16.95
N ASP A 144 0.99 -0.15 -16.26
CA ASP A 144 0.36 0.18 -14.98
C ASP A 144 1.40 0.33 -13.86
N ASP A 145 2.42 -0.52 -13.78
CA ASP A 145 3.55 -0.32 -12.84
C ASP A 145 4.25 1.02 -13.05
N ASN A 146 4.51 1.37 -14.32
CA ASN A 146 5.12 2.66 -14.67
C ASN A 146 4.17 3.83 -14.35
N GLY A 147 2.86 3.61 -14.48
CA GLY A 147 1.83 4.55 -14.05
C GLY A 147 1.86 4.81 -12.55
N LEU A 148 2.02 3.77 -11.73
CA LEU A 148 2.17 3.89 -10.27
C LEU A 148 3.42 4.71 -9.89
N VAL A 149 4.57 4.41 -10.49
CA VAL A 149 5.79 5.20 -10.26
C VAL A 149 5.63 6.65 -10.70
N GLY A 150 4.85 6.91 -11.76
CA GLY A 150 4.61 8.27 -12.25
C GLY A 150 3.68 9.12 -11.38
N ILE A 151 2.80 8.50 -10.58
CA ILE A 151 1.89 9.22 -9.65
C ILE A 151 2.45 9.37 -8.23
N ASP A 152 3.43 8.54 -7.87
CA ASP A 152 4.15 8.62 -6.59
C ASP A 152 5.10 9.84 -6.54
#